data_AF-A0A349MKD1-F1
#
_entry.id   AF-A0A349MKD1-F1
#
_cell.length_a   1.000
_cell.length_b   1.000
_cell.length_c   1.000
_cell.angle_alpha   90.00
_cell.angle_beta   90.00
_cell.angle_gamma   90.00
#
_symmetry.space_group_name_H-M   'P 1'
#
loop_
_entity.id
_entity.type
_entity.pdbx_description
1 polymer ?
#
loop_
_entity_poly.entity_id
_entity_poly.type
_entity_poly.pdbx_seq_one_letter_code
_entity_poly.pdbx_strand_id
1 'polypeptide(L)'
;MEHQIDLQGKTDQQSFEQLLALFETLGSKDAIVATFSHHGEGVVNLLQGRLWGAFEWHPLHFGPPSWQYILTRTATKLPKRAIGEFLGADHQRCDALFIKLEEASQTDDIAKATVVFNQFKTGMEHHFAMEENVFFPAFEQATGMTQGPTMVMRMEHRQMRGLIGQGGQALAQGKLDGVSKAGSTLMILMRQHNIKEEQMLYPMADQHLGRDVDTLVRNMQKLSSVEKAAQ
;
A
#
# COMPACT_ATOMS: atom_id res chain seq x y z
N MET A 1 9.89 -15.14 -6.44
CA MET A 1 9.06 -16.27 -5.96
C MET A 1 8.20 -15.78 -4.82
N GLU A 2 6.96 -16.24 -4.72
CA GLU A 2 6.10 -15.95 -3.57
C GLU A 2 6.06 -17.17 -2.64
N HIS A 3 6.40 -16.95 -1.36
CA HIS A 3 6.39 -17.96 -0.31
C HIS A 3 5.20 -17.69 0.61
N GLN A 4 4.50 -18.73 1.04
CA GLN A 4 3.36 -18.61 1.97
C GLN A 4 3.81 -19.03 3.36
N ILE A 5 3.39 -18.30 4.38
CA ILE A 5 3.56 -18.70 5.79
C ILE A 5 2.28 -18.45 6.58
N ASP A 6 1.80 -19.50 7.24
CA ASP A 6 0.66 -19.43 8.14
C ASP A 6 1.13 -19.24 9.59
N LEU A 7 0.77 -18.08 10.14
CA LEU A 7 1.12 -17.63 11.49
C LEU A 7 -0.12 -17.58 12.41
N GLN A 8 -1.26 -18.09 11.96
CA GLN A 8 -2.47 -18.15 12.78
C GLN A 8 -2.23 -18.96 14.05
N GLY A 9 -2.74 -18.45 15.18
CA GLY A 9 -2.60 -19.09 16.49
C GLY A 9 -1.21 -18.99 17.13
N LYS A 10 -0.24 -18.33 16.49
CA LYS A 10 1.09 -18.07 17.07
C LYS A 10 1.11 -16.76 17.85
N THR A 11 1.99 -16.66 18.83
CA THR A 11 2.28 -15.38 19.51
C THR A 11 3.10 -14.47 18.60
N ASP A 12 3.14 -13.16 18.90
CA ASP A 12 3.96 -12.20 18.16
C ASP A 12 5.43 -12.59 18.09
N GLN A 13 5.98 -13.11 19.20
CA GLN A 13 7.37 -13.57 19.26
C GLN A 13 7.60 -14.78 18.33
N GLN A 14 6.72 -15.79 18.38
CA GLN A 14 6.83 -16.95 17.51
C GLN A 14 6.70 -16.57 16.03
N SER A 15 5.78 -15.65 15.73
CA SER A 15 5.57 -15.12 14.39
C SER A 15 6.78 -14.36 13.88
N PHE A 16 7.38 -13.51 14.73
CA PHE A 16 8.61 -12.78 14.43
C PHE A 16 9.77 -13.72 14.12
N GLU A 17 10.02 -14.71 14.97
CA GLU A 17 11.13 -15.67 14.81
C GLU A 17 10.98 -16.47 13.51
N GLN A 18 9.77 -16.93 13.18
CA GLN A 18 9.51 -17.69 11.96
C GLN A 18 9.61 -16.82 10.69
N LEU A 19 9.12 -15.57 10.75
CA LEU A 19 9.28 -14.63 9.64
C LEU A 19 10.74 -14.28 9.40
N LEU A 20 11.52 -14.03 10.46
CA LEU A 20 12.93 -13.73 10.34
C LEU A 20 13.69 -14.90 9.70
N ALA A 21 13.46 -16.12 10.20
CA ALA A 21 14.10 -17.33 9.66
C ALA A 21 13.75 -17.56 8.18
N LEU A 22 12.48 -17.40 7.79
CA LEU A 22 12.07 -17.53 6.38
C LEU A 22 12.69 -16.41 5.53
N PHE A 23 12.70 -15.17 6.02
CA PHE A 23 13.23 -14.02 5.31
C PHE A 23 14.73 -14.19 4.97
N GLU A 24 15.52 -14.76 5.88
CA GLU A 24 16.95 -15.02 5.67
C GLU A 24 17.22 -16.01 4.51
N THR A 25 16.24 -16.82 4.13
CA THR A 25 16.36 -17.77 3.01
C THR A 25 15.93 -17.21 1.66
N LEU A 26 15.27 -16.04 1.62
CA LEU A 26 14.70 -15.48 0.41
C LEU A 26 15.77 -15.06 -0.61
N GLY A 27 15.51 -15.30 -1.89
CA GLY A 27 16.23 -14.68 -2.99
C GLY A 27 15.88 -13.20 -3.17
N SER A 28 16.61 -12.53 -4.07
CA SER A 28 16.33 -11.15 -4.46
C SER A 28 14.94 -11.05 -5.12
N LYS A 29 14.13 -10.08 -4.68
CA LYS A 29 12.73 -9.89 -5.12
C LYS A 29 11.77 -11.03 -4.80
N ASP A 30 12.16 -11.99 -3.97
CA ASP A 30 11.20 -12.94 -3.42
C ASP A 30 10.30 -12.25 -2.38
N ALA A 31 9.09 -12.76 -2.24
CA ALA A 31 8.10 -12.23 -1.33
C ALA A 31 7.57 -13.31 -0.39
N ILE A 32 7.18 -12.90 0.81
CA ILE A 32 6.45 -13.73 1.77
C ILE A 32 5.04 -13.18 1.88
N VAL A 33 4.04 -14.02 1.72
CA VAL A 33 2.66 -13.75 2.13
C VAL A 33 2.46 -14.38 3.50
N ALA A 34 2.35 -13.53 4.52
CA ALA A 34 2.20 -13.91 5.90
C ALA A 34 0.73 -13.79 6.32
N THR A 35 0.16 -14.87 6.85
CA THR A 35 -1.24 -14.94 7.29
C THR A 35 -1.32 -15.01 8.81
N PHE A 36 -2.05 -14.08 9.42
CA PHE A 36 -2.22 -13.98 10.88
C PHE A 36 -3.69 -14.17 11.28
N SER A 37 -3.93 -14.51 12.55
CA SER A 37 -5.28 -14.58 13.13
C SER A 37 -5.76 -13.25 13.74
N HIS A 38 -4.95 -12.20 13.62
CA HIS A 38 -5.17 -10.85 14.11
C HIS A 38 -4.27 -9.88 13.32
N HIS A 39 -4.34 -8.59 13.64
CA HIS A 39 -3.48 -7.56 13.08
C HIS A 39 -1.99 -7.87 13.28
N GLY A 40 -1.28 -8.11 12.17
CA GLY A 40 0.13 -8.54 12.17
C GLY A 40 1.14 -7.40 12.10
N GLU A 41 0.69 -6.14 12.02
CA GLU A 41 1.56 -4.97 11.83
C GLU A 41 2.61 -4.86 12.94
N GLY A 42 2.29 -5.23 14.18
CA GLY A 42 3.24 -5.24 15.29
C GLY A 42 4.47 -6.12 15.00
N VAL A 43 4.23 -7.34 14.51
CA VAL A 43 5.28 -8.29 14.13
C VAL A 43 6.07 -7.79 12.92
N VAL A 44 5.38 -7.27 11.90
CA VAL A 44 6.02 -6.71 10.70
C VAL A 44 6.90 -5.49 11.06
N ASN A 45 6.46 -4.66 12.00
CA ASN A 45 7.20 -3.51 12.51
C ASN A 45 8.46 -3.92 13.30
N LEU A 46 8.38 -4.99 14.11
CA LEU A 46 9.57 -5.57 14.75
C LEU A 46 10.58 -6.05 13.71
N LEU A 47 10.11 -6.69 12.64
CA LEU A 47 10.96 -7.14 11.53
C LEU A 47 11.59 -5.96 10.78
N GLN A 48 10.85 -4.88 10.50
CA GLN A 48 11.41 -3.65 9.92
C GLN A 48 12.46 -3.00 10.82
N GLY A 49 12.29 -3.07 12.14
CA GLY A 49 13.29 -2.62 13.11
C GLY A 49 14.62 -3.37 12.98
N ARG A 50 14.55 -4.69 12.73
CA ARG A 50 15.73 -5.56 12.57
C ARG A 50 16.36 -5.49 11.18
N LEU A 51 15.54 -5.39 10.15
CA LEU A 51 15.92 -5.56 8.74
C LEU A 51 15.64 -4.30 7.92
N TRP A 52 15.80 -3.13 8.52
CA TRP A 52 15.54 -1.84 7.88
C TRP A 52 16.10 -1.75 6.46
N GLY A 53 15.23 -1.39 5.51
CA GLY A 53 15.57 -1.21 4.10
C GLY A 53 15.89 -2.50 3.34
N ALA A 54 15.67 -3.68 3.94
CA ALA A 54 15.84 -4.96 3.25
C ALA A 54 14.56 -5.42 2.54
N PHE A 55 13.39 -4.91 2.94
CA PHE A 55 12.10 -5.25 2.33
C PHE A 55 11.10 -4.11 2.42
N GLU A 56 10.15 -4.14 1.50
CA GLU A 56 8.89 -3.39 1.59
C GLU A 56 7.76 -4.33 1.98
N TRP A 57 6.72 -3.80 2.61
CA TRP A 57 5.57 -4.61 2.95
C TRP A 57 4.27 -3.85 2.73
N HIS A 58 3.22 -4.60 2.41
CA HIS A 58 1.90 -4.04 2.14
C HIS A 58 0.82 -4.99 2.67
N PRO A 59 -0.32 -4.46 3.10
CA PRO A 59 -1.47 -5.30 3.40
C PRO A 59 -2.12 -5.86 2.13
N LEU A 60 -2.54 -7.12 2.18
CA LEU A 60 -3.30 -7.79 1.12
C LEU A 60 -4.77 -7.98 1.49
N HIS A 61 -5.04 -8.38 2.74
CA HIS A 61 -6.39 -8.71 3.18
C HIS A 61 -6.55 -8.43 4.67
N PHE A 62 -7.69 -7.84 5.03
CA PHE A 62 -8.10 -7.66 6.42
C PHE A 62 -9.52 -8.16 6.63
N GLY A 63 -9.68 -9.00 7.63
CA GLY A 63 -10.98 -9.39 8.13
C GLY A 63 -10.98 -10.83 8.63
N PRO A 64 -11.82 -11.18 9.61
CA PRO A 64 -11.93 -12.56 10.04
C PRO A 64 -12.17 -13.53 8.85
N PRO A 65 -11.49 -14.69 8.85
CA PRO A 65 -10.64 -15.21 9.91
C PRO A 65 -9.17 -14.76 9.86
N SER A 66 -8.73 -14.02 8.84
CA SER A 66 -7.29 -13.80 8.61
C SER A 66 -6.87 -12.40 8.16
N TRP A 67 -5.65 -12.04 8.52
CA TRP A 67 -4.99 -10.81 8.10
C TRP A 67 -3.74 -11.18 7.33
N GLN A 68 -3.64 -10.68 6.10
CA GLN A 68 -2.55 -11.03 5.20
C GLN A 68 -1.71 -9.83 4.84
N TYR A 69 -0.39 -10.02 4.91
CA TYR A 69 0.60 -9.03 4.53
C TYR A 69 1.56 -9.66 3.52
N ILE A 70 1.95 -8.91 2.51
CA ILE A 70 3.03 -9.29 1.61
C ILE A 70 4.29 -8.52 2.00
N LEU A 71 5.39 -9.24 2.19
CA LEU A 71 6.71 -8.69 2.46
C LEU A 71 7.61 -9.02 1.28
N THR A 72 8.05 -8.04 0.51
CA THR A 72 8.86 -8.22 -0.69
C THR A 72 10.30 -7.79 -0.44
N ARG A 73 11.24 -8.71 -0.58
CA ARG A 73 12.66 -8.43 -0.41
C ARG A 73 13.13 -7.45 -1.49
N THR A 74 13.76 -6.36 -1.07
CA THR A 74 14.39 -5.41 -1.99
C THR A 74 15.57 -6.08 -2.70
N ALA A 75 15.78 -5.73 -3.97
CA ALA A 75 16.93 -6.25 -4.72
C ALA A 75 18.26 -5.67 -4.24
N THR A 76 18.22 -4.45 -3.71
CA THR A 76 19.37 -3.77 -3.14
C THR A 76 18.88 -2.95 -1.96
N LYS A 77 19.54 -3.12 -0.82
CA LYS A 77 19.26 -2.29 0.35
C LYS A 77 19.67 -0.86 0.03
N LEU A 78 18.72 0.06 0.10
CA LEU A 78 18.99 1.48 -0.14
C LEU A 78 19.61 2.08 1.12
N PRO A 79 20.83 2.66 1.03
CA PRO A 79 21.51 3.26 2.18
C PRO A 79 20.84 4.56 2.66
N LYS A 80 20.05 5.19 1.78
CA LYS A 80 19.20 6.35 2.06
C LYS A 80 17.90 6.21 1.27
N ARG A 81 16.76 6.55 1.87
CA ARG A 81 15.46 6.54 1.20
C ARG A 81 15.17 7.88 0.52
N ALA A 82 14.30 7.81 -0.49
CA ALA A 82 13.69 8.97 -1.14
C ALA A 82 12.18 8.76 -1.14
N ILE A 83 11.40 9.84 -0.98
CA ILE A 83 9.93 9.75 -0.97
C ILE A 83 9.43 9.22 -2.31
N GLY A 84 9.99 9.73 -3.42
CA GLY A 84 9.59 9.29 -4.76
C GLY A 84 9.94 7.83 -5.06
N GLU A 85 10.99 7.29 -4.43
CA GLU A 85 11.32 5.87 -4.55
C GLU A 85 10.31 4.99 -3.80
N PHE A 86 10.00 5.35 -2.56
CA PHE A 86 9.11 4.55 -1.71
C PHE A 86 7.65 4.61 -2.20
N LEU A 87 7.08 5.81 -2.39
CA LEU A 87 5.68 5.96 -2.81
C LEU A 87 5.47 5.65 -4.29
N GLY A 88 6.46 5.92 -5.15
CA GLY A 88 6.40 5.52 -6.56
C GLY A 88 6.41 4.00 -6.75
N ALA A 89 7.14 3.25 -5.91
CA ALA A 89 7.04 1.78 -5.90
C ALA A 89 5.64 1.31 -5.47
N ASP A 90 5.00 2.02 -4.55
CA ASP A 90 3.64 1.71 -4.11
C ASP A 90 2.58 2.03 -5.19
N HIS A 91 2.76 3.10 -5.97
CA HIS A 91 1.98 3.36 -7.19
C HIS A 91 2.06 2.20 -8.17
N GLN A 92 3.27 1.74 -8.50
CA GLN A 92 3.47 0.61 -9.42
C GLN A 92 2.77 -0.66 -8.92
N ARG A 93 2.79 -0.90 -7.61
CA ARG A 93 2.07 -2.02 -6.99
C ARG A 93 0.55 -1.87 -7.14
N CYS A 94 0.00 -0.70 -6.87
CA CYS A 94 -1.43 -0.44 -7.00
C CYS A 94 -1.90 -0.55 -8.47
N ASP A 95 -1.11 -0.04 -9.41
CA ASP A 95 -1.36 -0.19 -10.85
C ASP A 95 -1.37 -1.67 -11.27
N ALA A 96 -0.42 -2.47 -10.77
CA ALA A 96 -0.38 -3.90 -11.05
C ALA A 96 -1.59 -4.66 -10.47
N LEU A 97 -2.09 -4.27 -9.30
CA LEU A 97 -3.32 -4.82 -8.73
C LEU A 97 -4.55 -4.43 -9.57
N PHE A 98 -4.58 -3.20 -10.08
CA PHE A 98 -5.65 -2.76 -10.97
C PHE A 98 -5.69 -3.55 -12.28
N ILE A 99 -4.53 -3.80 -12.90
CA ILE A 99 -4.43 -4.65 -14.10
C ILE A 99 -4.97 -6.05 -13.82
N LYS A 100 -4.57 -6.67 -12.69
CA LYS A 100 -5.10 -7.99 -12.28
C LYS A 100 -6.61 -7.98 -12.08
N LEU A 101 -7.18 -6.88 -11.60
CA LEU A 101 -8.63 -6.71 -11.44
C LEU A 101 -9.33 -6.65 -12.80
N GLU A 102 -8.76 -5.92 -13.77
CA GLU A 102 -9.29 -5.86 -15.13
C GLU A 102 -9.27 -7.24 -15.79
N GLU A 103 -8.15 -7.96 -15.68
CA GLU A 103 -8.01 -9.33 -16.18
C GLU A 103 -9.05 -10.28 -15.55
N ALA A 104 -9.23 -10.22 -14.22
CA ALA A 104 -10.22 -11.04 -13.52
C ALA A 104 -11.67 -10.68 -13.92
N SER A 105 -11.93 -9.42 -14.24
CA SER A 105 -13.24 -8.95 -14.69
C SER A 105 -13.58 -9.43 -16.11
N GLN A 106 -12.57 -9.77 -16.92
CA GLN A 106 -12.77 -10.30 -18.28
C GLN A 106 -13.04 -11.81 -18.31
N THR A 107 -12.68 -12.55 -17.25
CA THR A 107 -12.86 -14.00 -17.18
C THR A 107 -14.17 -14.42 -16.51
N ASP A 108 -15.09 -13.49 -16.24
CA ASP A 108 -16.36 -13.70 -15.50
C ASP A 108 -16.19 -14.39 -14.12
N ASP A 109 -14.99 -14.36 -13.56
CA ASP A 109 -14.67 -14.97 -12.27
C ASP A 109 -14.88 -13.96 -11.15
N ILE A 110 -16.13 -13.85 -10.70
CA ILE A 110 -16.54 -12.93 -9.63
C ILE A 110 -15.74 -13.16 -8.35
N ALA A 111 -15.40 -14.41 -8.01
CA ALA A 111 -14.67 -14.73 -6.79
C ALA A 111 -13.24 -14.17 -6.87
N LYS A 112 -12.55 -14.42 -7.98
CA LYS A 112 -11.21 -13.86 -8.22
C LYS A 112 -11.24 -12.34 -8.29
N ALA A 113 -12.20 -11.76 -9.02
CA ALA A 113 -12.38 -10.31 -9.10
C ALA A 113 -12.60 -9.70 -7.72
N THR A 114 -13.37 -10.36 -6.85
CA THR A 114 -13.60 -9.92 -5.45
C THR A 114 -12.32 -9.91 -4.63
N VAL A 115 -11.52 -10.97 -4.71
CA VAL A 115 -10.23 -11.04 -3.99
C VAL A 115 -9.30 -9.92 -4.45
N VAL A 116 -9.10 -9.78 -5.76
CA VAL A 116 -8.18 -8.78 -6.31
C VAL A 116 -8.69 -7.35 -6.07
N PHE A 117 -10.00 -7.11 -6.21
CA PHE A 117 -10.61 -5.83 -5.89
C PHE A 117 -10.35 -5.42 -4.44
N ASN A 118 -10.51 -6.35 -3.49
CA ASN A 118 -10.27 -6.07 -2.08
C ASN A 118 -8.79 -5.79 -1.79
N GLN A 119 -7.86 -6.49 -2.46
CA GLN A 119 -6.43 -6.20 -2.39
C GLN A 119 -6.10 -4.81 -2.94
N PHE A 120 -6.64 -4.47 -4.11
CA PHE A 120 -6.48 -3.16 -4.73
C PHE A 120 -7.02 -2.05 -3.82
N LYS A 121 -8.26 -2.18 -3.34
CA LYS A 121 -8.90 -1.22 -2.43
C LYS A 121 -8.09 -1.04 -1.14
N THR A 122 -7.67 -2.15 -0.52
CA THR A 122 -6.86 -2.10 0.71
C THR A 122 -5.51 -1.42 0.46
N GLY A 123 -4.88 -1.71 -0.68
CA GLY A 123 -3.64 -1.08 -1.12
C GLY A 123 -3.78 0.43 -1.31
N MET A 124 -4.81 0.87 -2.02
CA MET A 124 -5.06 2.30 -2.27
C MET A 124 -5.39 3.07 -0.98
N GLU A 125 -6.23 2.51 -0.11
CA GLU A 125 -6.54 3.16 1.17
C GLU A 125 -5.31 3.28 2.06
N HIS A 126 -4.45 2.26 2.07
CA HIS A 126 -3.18 2.33 2.81
C HIS A 126 -2.24 3.38 2.21
N HIS A 127 -2.14 3.45 0.88
CA HIS A 127 -1.40 4.49 0.16
C HIS A 127 -1.85 5.89 0.59
N PHE A 128 -3.13 6.19 0.44
CA PHE A 128 -3.70 7.47 0.81
C PHE A 128 -3.48 7.77 2.30
N ALA A 129 -3.56 6.77 3.17
CA ALA A 129 -3.31 6.97 4.60
C ALA A 129 -1.85 7.34 4.90
N MET A 130 -0.88 6.70 4.23
CA MET A 130 0.54 7.07 4.35
C MET A 130 0.74 8.53 3.96
N GLU A 131 0.09 8.95 2.89
CA GLU A 131 0.20 10.31 2.41
C GLU A 131 -0.51 11.33 3.31
N GLU A 132 -1.80 11.13 3.55
CA GLU A 132 -2.68 12.09 4.22
C GLU A 132 -2.35 12.26 5.71
N ASN A 133 -1.92 11.18 6.38
CA ASN A 133 -1.68 11.18 7.83
C ASN A 133 -0.23 11.40 8.22
N VAL A 134 0.72 11.17 7.30
CA VAL A 134 2.15 11.18 7.63
C VAL A 134 2.92 12.11 6.69
N PHE A 135 2.88 11.85 5.38
CA PHE A 135 3.69 12.62 4.44
C PHE A 135 3.21 14.06 4.29
N PHE A 136 1.95 14.30 3.93
CA PHE A 136 1.43 15.64 3.70
C PHE A 136 1.56 16.54 4.93
N PRO A 137 1.24 16.10 6.17
CA PRO A 137 1.49 16.92 7.36
C PRO A 137 2.97 17.29 7.55
N ALA A 138 3.90 16.35 7.32
CA ALA A 138 5.33 16.62 7.43
C ALA A 138 5.80 17.62 6.36
N PHE A 139 5.33 17.47 5.12
CA PHE A 139 5.61 18.39 4.02
C PHE A 139 5.06 19.80 4.30
N GLU A 140 3.80 19.89 4.74
CA GLU A 140 3.15 21.16 5.07
C GLU A 140 3.85 21.87 6.23
N GLN A 141 4.29 21.12 7.25
CA GLN A 141 5.05 21.66 8.37
C GLN A 141 6.42 22.19 7.93
N ALA A 142 7.11 21.49 7.03
CA ALA A 142 8.44 21.88 6.55
C ALA A 142 8.41 23.09 5.60
N THR A 143 7.33 23.24 4.82
CA THR A 143 7.23 24.25 3.75
C THR A 143 6.33 25.44 4.07
N GLY A 144 5.39 25.27 5.02
CA GLY A 144 4.29 26.22 5.26
C GLY A 144 3.19 26.19 4.19
N MET A 145 3.28 25.31 3.19
CA MET A 145 2.36 25.26 2.04
C MET A 145 1.09 24.45 2.36
N THR A 146 0.09 25.06 3.01
CA THR A 146 -1.16 24.36 3.38
C THR A 146 -2.31 24.51 2.37
N GLN A 147 -2.24 25.50 1.47
CA GLN A 147 -3.23 25.72 0.40
C GLN A 147 -2.61 25.53 -0.99
N GLY A 148 -2.09 24.33 -1.24
CA GLY A 148 -1.35 24.02 -2.47
C GLY A 148 -1.42 22.54 -2.87
N PRO A 149 -0.28 21.90 -3.21
CA PRO A 149 -0.27 20.59 -3.87
C PRO A 149 -0.96 19.50 -3.03
N THR A 150 -0.72 19.45 -1.72
CA THR A 150 -1.32 18.46 -0.82
C THR A 150 -2.84 18.61 -0.66
N MET A 151 -3.40 19.80 -0.89
CA MET A 151 -4.85 20.02 -0.89
C MET A 151 -5.50 19.43 -2.16
N VAL A 152 -4.85 19.62 -3.31
CA VAL A 152 -5.28 19.03 -4.59
C VAL A 152 -5.21 17.50 -4.52
N MET A 153 -4.14 16.93 -3.97
CA MET A 153 -4.01 15.46 -3.83
C MET A 153 -5.14 14.88 -2.98
N ARG A 154 -5.45 15.48 -1.82
CA ARG A 154 -6.61 15.07 -1.00
C ARG A 154 -7.95 15.18 -1.73
N MET A 155 -8.13 16.18 -2.60
CA MET A 155 -9.34 16.27 -3.43
C MET A 155 -9.44 15.10 -4.40
N GLU A 156 -8.34 14.75 -5.06
CA GLU A 156 -8.27 13.62 -6.00
C GLU A 156 -8.44 12.28 -5.29
N HIS A 157 -7.84 12.08 -4.12
CA HIS A 157 -8.07 10.89 -3.29
C HIS A 157 -9.55 10.69 -2.97
N ARG A 158 -10.28 11.76 -2.61
CA ARG A 158 -11.74 11.67 -2.38
C ARG A 158 -12.50 11.23 -3.64
N GLN A 159 -12.11 11.74 -4.82
CA GLN A 159 -12.71 11.32 -6.08
C GLN A 159 -12.42 9.85 -6.39
N MET A 160 -11.17 9.41 -6.18
CA MET A 160 -10.76 8.02 -6.36
C MET A 160 -11.49 7.08 -5.41
N ARG A 161 -11.61 7.42 -4.11
CA ARG A 161 -12.41 6.67 -3.13
C ARG A 161 -13.86 6.52 -3.57
N GLY A 162 -14.45 7.56 -4.17
CA GLY A 162 -15.78 7.50 -4.77
C GLY A 162 -15.89 6.48 -5.90
N LEU A 163 -14.93 6.45 -6.83
CA LEU A 163 -14.88 5.49 -7.94
C LEU A 163 -14.64 4.06 -7.46
N ILE A 164 -13.73 3.87 -6.49
CA ILE A 164 -13.50 2.58 -5.83
C ILE A 164 -14.80 2.10 -5.17
N GLY A 165 -15.50 2.97 -4.46
CA GLY A 165 -16.81 2.65 -3.86
C GLY A 165 -17.84 2.19 -4.88
N GLN A 166 -17.94 2.86 -6.03
CA GLN A 166 -18.84 2.46 -7.13
C GLN A 166 -18.47 1.08 -7.70
N GLY A 167 -17.18 0.80 -7.92
CA GLY A 167 -16.71 -0.50 -8.36
C GLY A 167 -17.04 -1.61 -7.36
N GLY A 168 -16.86 -1.35 -6.07
CA GLY A 168 -17.20 -2.29 -5.01
C GLY A 168 -18.70 -2.60 -4.92
N GLN A 169 -19.56 -1.59 -5.11
CA GLN A 169 -21.01 -1.79 -5.17
C GLN A 169 -21.44 -2.61 -6.39
N ALA A 170 -20.83 -2.37 -7.56
CA ALA A 170 -21.09 -3.15 -8.76
C ALA A 170 -20.67 -4.61 -8.58
N LEU A 171 -19.48 -4.85 -8.01
CA LEU A 171 -18.97 -6.18 -7.73
C LEU A 171 -19.85 -6.95 -6.75
N ALA A 172 -20.33 -6.30 -5.69
CA ALA A 172 -21.26 -6.90 -4.72
C ALA A 172 -22.62 -7.30 -5.35
N GLN A 173 -22.98 -6.69 -6.48
CA GLN A 173 -24.17 -7.03 -7.27
C GLN A 173 -23.87 -8.04 -8.40
N GLY A 174 -22.64 -8.55 -8.49
CA GLY A 174 -22.19 -9.44 -9.57
C GLY A 174 -22.08 -8.75 -10.94
N LYS A 175 -22.02 -7.41 -10.98
CA LYS A 175 -21.97 -6.61 -12.22
C LYS A 175 -20.54 -6.23 -12.57
N LEU A 176 -19.81 -7.15 -13.21
CA LEU A 176 -18.42 -6.93 -13.61
C LEU A 176 -18.26 -5.79 -14.63
N ASP A 177 -19.27 -5.53 -15.46
CA ASP A 177 -19.27 -4.39 -16.39
C ASP A 177 -19.20 -3.03 -15.65
N GLY A 178 -19.84 -2.94 -14.49
CA GLY A 178 -19.81 -1.77 -13.61
C GLY A 178 -18.44 -1.57 -12.97
N VAL A 179 -17.73 -2.65 -12.65
CA VAL A 179 -16.35 -2.61 -12.16
C VAL A 179 -15.43 -2.02 -13.24
N SER A 180 -15.53 -2.50 -14.47
CA SER A 180 -14.72 -1.98 -15.59
C SER A 180 -15.01 -0.51 -15.90
N LYS A 181 -16.29 -0.08 -15.89
CA LYS A 181 -16.68 1.32 -16.16
C LYS A 181 -16.11 2.29 -15.11
N ALA A 182 -16.26 1.97 -13.83
CA ALA A 182 -15.67 2.77 -12.76
C ALA A 182 -14.13 2.74 -12.84
N GLY A 183 -13.58 1.57 -13.16
CA GLY A 183 -12.15 1.33 -13.32
C GLY A 183 -11.50 2.19 -14.40
N SER A 184 -12.07 2.30 -15.60
CA SER A 184 -11.47 3.10 -16.68
C SER A 184 -11.32 4.58 -16.30
N THR A 185 -12.31 5.14 -15.58
CA THR A 185 -12.24 6.51 -15.08
C THR A 185 -11.20 6.64 -13.97
N LEU A 186 -11.16 5.66 -13.05
CA LEU A 186 -10.20 5.62 -11.96
C LEU A 186 -8.76 5.56 -12.46
N MET A 187 -8.47 4.72 -13.47
CA MET A 187 -7.13 4.59 -14.04
C MET A 187 -6.62 5.91 -14.66
N ILE A 188 -7.48 6.66 -15.35
CA ILE A 188 -7.10 7.96 -15.91
C ILE A 188 -6.76 8.94 -14.78
N LEU A 189 -7.60 8.98 -13.74
CA LEU A 189 -7.40 9.85 -12.59
C LEU A 189 -6.12 9.49 -11.82
N MET A 190 -5.90 8.21 -11.54
CA MET A 190 -4.66 7.72 -10.90
C MET A 190 -3.43 8.12 -11.70
N ARG A 191 -3.40 7.89 -13.02
CA ARG A 191 -2.24 8.28 -13.84
C ARG A 191 -1.94 9.79 -13.78
N GLN A 192 -2.99 10.62 -13.85
CA GLN A 192 -2.82 12.07 -13.76
C GLN A 192 -2.35 12.52 -12.38
N HIS A 193 -2.85 11.87 -11.34
CA HIS A 193 -2.48 12.08 -9.96
C HIS A 193 -1.01 11.69 -9.71
N ASN A 194 -0.64 10.44 -10.02
CA ASN A 194 0.72 9.93 -9.84
C ASN A 194 1.76 10.80 -10.55
N ILE A 195 1.45 11.32 -11.76
CA ILE A 195 2.35 12.25 -12.48
C ILE A 195 2.61 13.53 -11.67
N LYS A 196 1.57 14.12 -11.05
CA LYS A 196 1.74 15.34 -10.24
C LYS A 196 2.61 15.06 -9.03
N GLU A 197 2.45 13.90 -8.41
CA GLU A 197 3.21 13.55 -7.23
C GLU A 197 4.65 13.22 -7.57
N GLU A 198 4.87 12.29 -8.50
CA GLU A 198 6.20 11.80 -8.86
C GLU A 198 7.06 12.86 -9.56
N GLN A 199 6.47 13.75 -10.35
CA GLN A 199 7.24 14.77 -11.07
C GLN A 199 7.36 16.10 -10.31
N MET A 200 6.46 16.38 -9.38
CA MET A 200 6.44 17.68 -8.67
C MET A 200 6.52 17.53 -7.16
N LEU A 201 5.56 16.84 -6.53
CA LEU A 201 5.42 16.84 -5.07
C LEU A 201 6.55 16.06 -4.37
N TYR A 202 6.86 14.84 -4.81
CA TYR A 202 7.89 14.01 -4.18
C TYR A 202 9.30 14.62 -4.35
N PRO A 203 9.72 15.11 -5.55
CA PRO A 203 11.00 15.80 -5.68
C PRO A 203 11.09 17.05 -4.80
N MET A 204 10.01 17.83 -4.70
CA MET A 204 9.95 18.99 -3.81
C MET A 204 10.08 18.59 -2.35
N ALA A 205 9.41 17.51 -1.94
CA ALA A 205 9.49 16.98 -0.59
C ALA A 205 10.89 16.48 -0.25
N ASP A 206 11.53 15.72 -1.13
CA ASP A 206 12.90 15.24 -0.92
C ASP A 206 13.89 16.40 -0.74
N GLN A 207 13.69 17.51 -1.45
CA GLN A 207 14.51 18.72 -1.29
C GLN A 207 14.31 19.43 0.06
N HIS A 208 13.06 19.54 0.53
CA HIS A 208 12.75 20.28 1.76
C HIS A 208 12.95 19.44 3.04
N LEU A 209 12.65 18.13 2.99
CA LEU A 209 12.76 17.23 4.14
C LEU A 209 14.17 16.67 4.28
N GLY A 210 14.92 16.51 3.18
CA GLY A 210 16.36 16.26 3.17
C GLY A 210 16.84 15.06 4.00
N ARG A 211 17.18 15.32 5.28
CA ARG A 211 17.67 14.32 6.24
C ARG A 211 16.56 13.56 6.97
N ASP A 212 15.35 14.11 7.00
CA ASP A 212 14.23 13.56 7.75
C ASP A 212 13.43 12.51 6.94
N VAL A 213 13.76 12.32 5.66
CA VAL A 213 13.09 11.38 4.74
C VAL A 213 13.10 9.94 5.26
N ASP A 214 14.23 9.44 5.77
CA ASP A 214 14.32 8.08 6.31
C ASP A 214 13.36 7.89 7.50
N THR A 215 13.30 8.88 8.39
CA THR A 215 12.36 8.88 9.53
C THR A 215 10.92 8.93 9.04
N LEU A 216 10.64 9.71 8.00
CA LEU A 216 9.31 9.82 7.44
C LEU A 216 8.84 8.50 6.80
N VAL A 217 9.70 7.83 6.03
CA VAL A 217 9.42 6.50 5.48
C VAL A 217 9.20 5.48 6.60
N ARG A 218 9.98 5.51 7.68
CA ARG A 218 9.72 4.66 8.87
C ARG A 218 8.35 4.91 9.47
N ASN A 219 7.91 6.17 9.52
CA ASN A 219 6.62 6.52 10.09
C ASN A 219 5.46 6.04 9.19
N MET A 220 5.60 6.20 7.87
CA MET A 220 4.63 5.68 6.90
C MET A 220 4.54 4.15 6.99
N GLN A 221 5.67 3.44 7.02
CA GLN A 221 5.71 1.99 7.17
C GLN A 221 5.25 1.48 8.54
N LYS A 222 5.12 2.34 9.55
CA LYS A 222 4.54 1.95 10.85
C LYS A 222 3.04 2.24 10.92
N LEU A 223 2.51 2.97 9.94
CA LEU A 223 1.13 3.40 9.96
C LEU A 223 0.24 2.16 9.99
N SER A 224 -0.58 2.08 11.04
CA SER A 224 -1.59 1.05 11.12
C SER A 224 -2.55 1.23 9.96
N SER A 225 -2.78 0.16 9.23
CA SER A 225 -3.78 0.07 8.18
C SER A 225 -5.22 0.19 8.70
N VAL A 226 -5.40 0.30 10.02
CA VAL A 226 -6.67 0.12 10.75
C VAL A 226 -7.31 1.44 11.19
N GLU A 227 -6.64 2.59 11.09
CA GLU A 227 -7.17 3.82 11.67
C GLU A 227 -7.93 4.71 10.67
N LYS A 228 -9.26 4.59 10.78
CA LYS A 228 -10.36 5.50 10.41
C LYS A 228 -10.66 5.66 8.91
N ALA A 229 -11.33 4.63 8.37
CA ALA A 229 -12.47 4.87 7.47
C ALA A 229 -13.64 5.50 8.27
N ALA A 230 -13.45 6.72 8.76
CA ALA A 230 -14.49 7.51 9.42
C ALA A 230 -14.08 8.98 9.47
N GLN A 231 -14.28 9.69 8.36
CA GLN A 231 -14.90 11.02 8.31
C GLN A 231 -15.38 11.32 6.88
#